data_AF-A0A2K9PMY0-F1
#
_entry.id   AF-A0A2K9PMY0-F1
#
_cell.length_a   1.000
_cell.length_b   1.000
_cell.length_c   1.000
_cell.angle_alpha   90.00
_cell.angle_beta   90.00
_cell.angle_gamma   90.00
#
_symmetry.space_group_name_H-M   'P 1'
#
loop_
_entity.id
_entity.type
_entity.pdbx_description
1 polymer ?
#
loop_
_entity_poly.entity_id
_entity_poly.type
_entity_poly.pdbx_seq_one_letter_code
_entity_poly.pdbx_strand_id
1 'polypeptide(L)'
;MRKFLILTLILTIAGFMMFQIKPVKNTAKSLTAALEPLNLLNKDSLTIKSRVNVPKGYKRVDYAKGSFQDYLRNYKLKAFGTKIINYDDSEYYWQLGHIGVLDIPVPKNGLQQCADALIRVRSEYLWDNNRKDDIGFNFTSGHYCSWKKYAEGYRPKIKGNQVTFLKTASENHSKENFYKYLNLIYMYSGTLSLYNELPKIENAKALKIGDMLIKGGSPGHIVMICDEVENSKGEKLYLLFQGNTPAQSVHLVKNLEHSNISPWYQLKKGVRIPVSNYTFGSSKFVRFK
;
A
#
# COMPACT_ATOMS: atom_id res chain seq x y z
N MET A 1 -50.91 -61.98 20.15
CA MET A 1 -51.05 -60.74 20.98
C MET A 1 -49.70 -60.08 21.31
N ARG A 2 -48.68 -60.82 21.79
CA ARG A 2 -47.37 -60.27 22.21
C ARG A 2 -46.55 -59.59 21.08
N LYS A 3 -46.62 -60.07 19.83
CA LYS A 3 -45.91 -59.48 18.68
C LYS A 3 -46.54 -58.17 18.17
N PHE A 4 -47.85 -58.00 18.32
CA PHE A 4 -48.56 -56.77 17.90
C PHE A 4 -48.28 -55.60 18.85
N LEU A 5 -48.13 -55.88 20.15
CA LEU A 5 -47.80 -54.87 21.17
C LEU A 5 -46.39 -54.29 21.01
N ILE A 6 -45.44 -55.10 20.53
CA ILE A 6 -44.05 -54.67 20.31
C ILE A 6 -43.97 -53.77 19.07
N LEU A 7 -44.76 -54.07 18.03
CA LEU A 7 -44.78 -53.28 16.80
C LEU A 7 -45.39 -51.89 17.02
N THR A 8 -46.46 -51.79 17.82
CA THR A 8 -47.06 -50.50 18.19
C THR A 8 -46.13 -49.68 19.07
N LEU A 9 -45.40 -50.30 20.00
CA LEU A 9 -44.42 -49.59 20.84
C LEU A 9 -43.27 -49.00 20.02
N ILE A 10 -42.74 -49.75 19.06
CA ILE A 10 -41.64 -49.27 18.18
C ILE A 10 -42.11 -48.11 17.29
N LEU A 11 -43.33 -48.17 16.75
CA LEU A 11 -43.91 -47.08 15.95
C LEU A 11 -44.13 -45.81 16.78
N THR A 12 -44.55 -45.95 18.05
CA THR A 12 -44.71 -44.77 18.94
C THR A 12 -43.37 -44.14 19.32
N ILE A 13 -42.31 -44.94 19.53
CA ILE A 13 -40.96 -44.42 19.84
C ILE A 13 -40.34 -43.74 18.62
N ALA A 14 -40.52 -44.30 17.42
CA ALA A 14 -40.05 -43.70 16.17
C ALA A 14 -40.78 -42.37 15.85
N GLY A 15 -42.09 -42.30 16.12
CA GLY A 15 -42.86 -41.07 16.02
C GLY A 15 -42.42 -39.99 17.02
N PHE A 16 -42.07 -40.39 18.25
CA PHE A 16 -41.62 -39.45 19.28
C PHE A 16 -40.20 -38.91 19.01
N MET A 17 -39.30 -39.72 18.44
CA MET A 17 -37.97 -39.26 18.00
C MET A 17 -38.03 -38.27 16.82
N MET A 18 -38.98 -38.43 15.90
CA MET A 18 -39.15 -37.48 14.79
C MET A 18 -39.71 -36.11 15.24
N PHE A 19 -40.41 -36.03 16.37
CA PHE A 19 -40.95 -34.77 16.89
C PHE A 19 -39.96 -33.92 17.70
N GLN A 20 -38.79 -34.46 18.06
CA GLN A 20 -37.76 -33.71 18.80
C GLN A 20 -36.69 -33.05 17.93
N ILE A 21 -36.69 -33.28 16.61
CA ILE A 21 -35.75 -32.63 15.69
C ILE A 21 -36.43 -31.40 15.08
N LYS A 22 -36.54 -30.32 15.86
CA LYS A 22 -36.85 -29.01 15.26
C LYS A 22 -35.66 -28.57 14.40
N PRO A 23 -35.88 -28.15 13.14
CA PRO A 23 -34.79 -27.74 12.28
C PRO A 23 -34.16 -26.46 12.84
N VAL A 24 -32.88 -26.55 13.19
CA VAL A 24 -31.99 -25.46 13.62
C VAL A 24 -31.67 -24.54 12.42
N LYS A 25 -32.71 -24.05 11.73
CA LYS A 25 -32.55 -23.17 10.55
C LYS A 25 -32.15 -21.75 10.93
N ASN A 26 -32.54 -21.28 12.12
CA ASN A 26 -32.25 -19.91 12.56
C ASN A 26 -30.80 -19.71 13.01
N THR A 27 -30.17 -20.74 13.59
CA THR A 27 -28.78 -20.67 14.06
C THR A 27 -27.80 -20.77 12.90
N ALA A 28 -28.11 -21.57 11.88
CA ALA A 28 -27.33 -21.61 10.63
C ALA A 28 -27.39 -20.26 9.88
N LYS A 29 -28.56 -19.60 9.83
CA LYS A 29 -28.73 -18.28 9.20
C LYS A 29 -28.02 -17.15 9.96
N SER A 30 -27.95 -17.25 11.29
CA SER A 30 -27.16 -16.34 12.13
C SER A 30 -25.64 -16.57 12.01
N LEU A 31 -25.22 -17.81 11.76
CA LEU A 31 -23.81 -18.16 11.57
C LEU A 31 -23.33 -17.76 10.15
N THR A 32 -24.17 -17.92 9.13
CA THR A 32 -23.85 -17.48 7.76
C THR A 32 -23.87 -15.97 7.60
N ALA A 33 -24.77 -15.25 8.29
CA ALA A 33 -24.74 -13.78 8.35
C ALA A 33 -23.49 -13.22 9.06
N ALA A 34 -22.84 -14.01 9.93
CA ALA A 34 -21.56 -13.67 10.56
C ALA A 34 -20.34 -14.02 9.69
N LEU A 35 -20.53 -14.69 8.54
CA LEU A 35 -19.48 -15.21 7.66
C LEU A 35 -19.51 -14.61 6.25
N GLU A 36 -20.42 -13.67 5.96
CA GLU A 36 -20.32 -12.82 4.76
C GLU A 36 -18.97 -12.08 4.83
N PRO A 37 -18.07 -12.27 3.85
CA PRO A 37 -16.79 -11.58 3.86
C PRO A 37 -17.06 -10.08 3.91
N LEU A 38 -16.51 -9.41 4.92
CA LEU A 38 -16.72 -7.99 5.16
C LEU A 38 -16.34 -7.21 3.90
N ASN A 39 -17.33 -6.73 3.15
CA ASN A 39 -17.06 -5.96 1.95
C ASN A 39 -16.65 -4.54 2.34
N LEU A 40 -15.36 -4.38 2.61
CA LEU A 40 -14.76 -3.09 2.94
C LEU A 40 -14.51 -2.22 1.71
N LEU A 41 -15.06 -2.54 0.54
CA LEU A 41 -14.80 -1.80 -0.69
C LEU A 41 -16.06 -1.06 -1.16
N ASN A 42 -15.92 0.26 -1.32
CA ASN A 42 -16.88 1.09 -2.04
C ASN A 42 -16.41 1.26 -3.49
N LYS A 43 -17.04 0.53 -4.41
CA LYS A 43 -16.60 0.42 -5.80
C LYS A 43 -16.83 1.70 -6.61
N ASP A 44 -17.75 2.57 -6.19
CA ASP A 44 -18.08 3.82 -6.92
C ASP A 44 -17.18 4.99 -6.52
N SER A 45 -16.30 4.79 -5.55
CA SER A 45 -15.42 5.82 -5.01
C SER A 45 -14.11 5.98 -5.77
N LEU A 46 -13.58 7.21 -5.86
CA LEU A 46 -12.38 7.57 -6.64
C LEU A 46 -11.22 8.13 -5.81
N THR A 47 -11.20 7.90 -4.49
CA THR A 47 -10.07 8.25 -3.61
C THR A 47 -9.73 7.08 -2.70
N ILE A 48 -8.51 7.03 -2.16
CA ILE A 48 -8.11 5.99 -1.20
C ILE A 48 -9.06 5.92 -0.01
N LYS A 49 -9.32 7.07 0.65
CA LYS A 49 -10.24 7.19 1.79
C LYS A 49 -11.64 6.66 1.49
N SER A 50 -12.21 7.05 0.35
CA SER A 50 -13.59 6.71 0.06
C SER A 50 -13.74 5.31 -0.55
N ARG A 51 -12.70 4.76 -1.19
CA ARG A 51 -12.67 3.41 -1.77
C ARG A 51 -12.71 2.32 -0.71
N VAL A 52 -12.09 2.55 0.45
CA VAL A 52 -11.97 1.54 1.50
C VAL A 52 -12.74 1.97 2.74
N ASN A 53 -13.71 1.16 3.15
CA ASN A 53 -14.48 1.36 4.37
C ASN A 53 -13.66 0.99 5.61
N VAL A 54 -13.96 1.66 6.72
CA VAL A 54 -13.32 1.40 8.01
C VAL A 54 -13.88 0.10 8.60
N PRO A 55 -13.04 -0.82 9.12
CA PRO A 55 -13.51 -2.02 9.80
C PRO A 55 -14.32 -1.68 11.06
N LYS A 56 -15.25 -2.56 11.45
CA LYS A 56 -16.07 -2.36 12.65
C LYS A 56 -15.18 -2.19 13.89
N GLY A 57 -15.48 -1.17 14.71
CA GLY A 57 -14.74 -0.88 15.94
C GLY A 57 -13.49 -0.01 15.74
N TYR A 58 -13.15 0.33 14.50
CA TYR A 58 -12.07 1.25 14.18
C TYR A 58 -12.61 2.62 13.78
N LYS A 59 -11.75 3.64 13.90
CA LYS A 59 -11.97 4.99 13.39
C LYS A 59 -10.71 5.45 12.67
N ARG A 60 -10.85 6.31 11.66
CA ARG A 60 -9.69 6.91 11.00
C ARG A 60 -8.97 7.84 11.97
N VAL A 61 -7.64 7.80 11.97
CA VAL A 61 -6.82 8.78 12.68
C VAL A 61 -6.88 10.11 11.93
N ASP A 62 -7.08 11.22 12.64
CA ASP A 62 -7.17 12.55 12.04
C ASP A 62 -5.80 13.14 11.72
N TYR A 63 -5.75 13.89 10.62
CA TYR A 63 -4.56 14.59 10.15
C TYR A 63 -4.91 16.00 9.71
N ALA A 64 -3.96 16.93 9.85
CA ALA A 64 -4.13 18.29 9.38
C ALA A 64 -4.37 18.32 7.86
N LYS A 65 -5.35 19.12 7.43
CA LYS A 65 -5.64 19.34 6.01
C LYS A 65 -4.39 19.89 5.29
N GLY A 66 -4.10 19.37 4.11
CA GLY A 66 -2.91 19.76 3.33
C GLY A 66 -1.59 19.17 3.82
N SER A 67 -1.60 18.35 4.88
CA SER A 67 -0.44 17.54 5.24
C SER A 67 -0.17 16.44 4.22
N PHE A 68 1.02 15.83 4.25
CA PHE A 68 1.34 14.70 3.39
C PHE A 68 0.41 13.50 3.66
N GLN A 69 -0.04 13.34 4.90
CA GLN A 69 -0.96 12.29 5.29
C GLN A 69 -2.36 12.49 4.71
N ASP A 70 -2.87 13.72 4.77
CA ASP A 70 -4.13 14.10 4.13
C ASP A 70 -4.03 13.95 2.61
N TYR A 71 -2.92 14.36 2.00
CA TYR A 71 -2.66 14.19 0.57
C TYR A 71 -2.70 12.71 0.14
N LEU A 72 -2.00 11.83 0.85
CA LEU A 72 -1.97 10.40 0.54
C LEU A 72 -3.34 9.76 0.72
N ARG A 73 -4.03 10.01 1.83
CA ARG A 73 -5.35 9.41 2.09
C ARG A 73 -6.40 9.84 1.05
N ASN A 74 -6.27 11.02 0.47
CA ASN A 74 -7.20 11.52 -0.56
C ASN A 74 -6.65 11.37 -1.99
N TYR A 75 -5.57 10.62 -2.20
CA TYR A 75 -5.01 10.41 -3.53
C TYR A 75 -6.07 9.79 -4.47
N LYS A 76 -6.13 10.31 -5.71
CA LYS A 76 -7.12 9.87 -6.70
C LYS A 76 -6.85 8.45 -7.18
N LEU A 77 -7.91 7.71 -7.39
CA LEU A 77 -7.88 6.36 -7.95
C LEU A 77 -8.61 6.34 -9.28
N LYS A 78 -8.18 5.44 -10.16
CA LYS A 78 -8.97 5.03 -11.32
C LYS A 78 -10.23 4.26 -10.89
N ALA A 79 -11.18 4.11 -11.81
CA ALA A 79 -12.41 3.36 -11.58
C ALA A 79 -12.13 1.96 -11.00
N PHE A 80 -13.03 1.46 -10.15
CA PHE A 80 -12.90 0.12 -9.58
C PHE A 80 -12.84 -0.94 -10.69
N GLY A 81 -11.98 -1.95 -10.48
CA GLY A 81 -11.74 -3.00 -11.48
C GLY A 81 -10.71 -2.64 -12.55
N THR A 82 -10.18 -1.41 -12.57
CA THR A 82 -9.08 -1.03 -13.46
C THR A 82 -7.88 -1.95 -13.26
N LYS A 83 -7.35 -2.48 -14.37
CA LYS A 83 -6.21 -3.39 -14.39
C LYS A 83 -4.90 -2.65 -14.08
N ILE A 84 -3.99 -3.34 -13.42
CA ILE A 84 -2.58 -2.92 -13.39
C ILE A 84 -2.02 -3.14 -14.80
N ILE A 85 -1.43 -2.10 -15.37
CA ILE A 85 -0.77 -2.13 -16.67
C ILE A 85 0.72 -1.88 -16.48
N ASN A 86 1.54 -2.61 -17.22
CA ASN A 86 2.98 -2.43 -17.28
C ASN A 86 3.32 -1.22 -18.15
N TYR A 87 4.58 -0.80 -18.12
CA TYR A 87 5.08 0.33 -18.92
C TYR A 87 4.99 0.15 -20.44
N ASP A 88 4.86 -1.10 -20.90
CA ASP A 88 4.69 -1.52 -22.31
C ASP A 88 3.21 -1.71 -22.69
N ASP A 89 2.29 -1.17 -21.89
CA ASP A 89 0.83 -1.27 -22.03
C ASP A 89 0.26 -2.70 -21.88
N SER A 90 1.09 -3.72 -21.57
CA SER A 90 0.61 -5.07 -21.26
C SER A 90 -0.07 -5.15 -19.88
N GLU A 91 -1.01 -6.07 -19.70
CA GLU A 91 -1.59 -6.32 -18.38
C GLU A 91 -0.57 -7.01 -17.46
N TYR A 92 -0.45 -6.52 -16.22
CA TYR A 92 0.34 -7.20 -15.21
C TYR A 92 -0.32 -8.54 -14.83
N TYR A 93 0.45 -9.63 -14.77
CA TYR A 93 -0.15 -10.96 -14.55
C TYR A 93 -0.86 -11.10 -13.20
N TRP A 94 -0.41 -10.39 -12.15
CA TRP A 94 -0.94 -10.52 -10.79
C TRP A 94 -1.99 -9.46 -10.46
N GLN A 95 -3.18 -9.61 -11.06
CA GLN A 95 -4.34 -8.72 -10.84
C GLN A 95 -5.12 -9.02 -9.55
N LEU A 96 -4.88 -10.15 -8.89
CA LEU A 96 -5.59 -10.51 -7.64
C LEU A 96 -5.07 -9.76 -6.42
N GLY A 97 -3.88 -9.16 -6.54
CA GLY A 97 -3.14 -8.52 -5.47
C GLY A 97 -3.49 -7.06 -5.18
N HIS A 98 -4.44 -6.46 -5.90
CA HIS A 98 -4.79 -5.05 -5.73
C HIS A 98 -6.29 -4.79 -5.60
N ILE A 99 -6.62 -3.61 -5.07
CA ILE A 99 -8.01 -3.13 -4.89
C ILE A 99 -8.26 -1.74 -5.51
N GLY A 100 -7.23 -1.14 -6.10
CA GLY A 100 -7.32 0.13 -6.79
C GLY A 100 -6.00 0.50 -7.45
N VAL A 101 -6.09 1.24 -8.54
CA VAL A 101 -4.94 1.81 -9.25
C VAL A 101 -4.94 3.31 -8.98
N LEU A 102 -3.81 3.85 -8.50
CA LEU A 102 -3.66 5.29 -8.32
C LEU A 102 -3.69 5.97 -9.69
N ASP A 103 -4.23 7.18 -9.73
CA ASP A 103 -4.29 7.98 -10.96
C ASP A 103 -2.93 8.63 -11.25
N ILE A 104 -1.93 7.79 -11.48
CA ILE A 104 -0.55 8.14 -11.79
C ILE A 104 -0.20 7.47 -13.13
N PRO A 105 0.17 8.24 -14.17
CA PRO A 105 0.62 7.67 -15.43
C PRO A 105 1.88 6.82 -15.25
N VAL A 106 1.91 5.67 -15.92
CA VAL A 106 3.10 4.82 -16.02
C VAL A 106 4.02 5.40 -17.09
N PRO A 107 5.29 5.73 -16.77
CA PRO A 107 6.23 6.24 -17.77
C PRO A 107 6.56 5.20 -18.84
N LYS A 108 6.38 5.54 -20.12
CA LYS A 108 6.68 4.65 -21.26
C LYS A 108 8.17 4.27 -21.39
N ASN A 109 9.06 5.03 -20.76
CA ASN A 109 10.49 4.75 -20.74
C ASN A 109 10.88 3.63 -19.74
N GLY A 110 9.91 3.02 -19.04
CA GLY A 110 10.15 1.93 -18.09
C GLY A 110 10.83 2.34 -16.79
N LEU A 111 11.09 3.64 -16.60
CA LEU A 111 11.48 4.22 -15.32
C LEU A 111 10.27 4.33 -14.40
N GLN A 112 10.49 4.68 -13.13
CA GLN A 112 9.50 4.63 -12.06
C GLN A 112 9.22 3.21 -11.54
N GLN A 113 10.29 2.54 -11.12
CA GLN A 113 10.24 1.19 -10.56
C GLN A 113 10.22 1.21 -9.04
N CYS A 114 9.38 0.37 -8.43
CA CYS A 114 9.36 0.12 -6.99
C CYS A 114 9.39 1.41 -6.14
N ALA A 115 10.54 1.76 -5.55
CA ALA A 115 10.76 2.96 -4.75
C ALA A 115 10.51 4.29 -5.47
N ASP A 116 10.72 4.33 -6.78
CA ASP A 116 10.58 5.54 -7.58
C ASP A 116 9.15 6.09 -7.57
N ALA A 117 8.15 5.20 -7.53
CA ALA A 117 6.76 5.60 -7.41
C ALA A 117 6.49 6.38 -6.11
N LEU A 118 7.14 5.96 -5.02
CA LEU A 118 7.01 6.58 -3.70
C LEU A 118 7.78 7.91 -3.66
N ILE A 119 8.96 7.96 -4.29
CA ILE A 119 9.75 9.17 -4.51
C ILE A 119 8.94 10.20 -5.29
N ARG A 120 8.29 9.79 -6.39
CA ARG A 120 7.42 10.65 -7.20
C ARG A 120 6.29 11.25 -6.38
N VAL A 121 5.52 10.42 -5.69
CA VAL A 121 4.37 10.85 -4.88
C VAL A 121 4.79 11.86 -3.82
N ARG A 122 5.92 11.62 -3.13
CA ARG A 122 6.47 12.57 -2.15
C ARG A 122 6.90 13.88 -2.81
N SER A 123 7.59 13.80 -3.95
CA SER A 123 8.13 14.97 -4.65
C SER A 123 7.03 15.83 -5.28
N GLU A 124 5.99 15.23 -5.84
CA GLU A 124 4.82 15.92 -6.37
C GLU A 124 4.03 16.61 -5.24
N TYR A 125 3.84 15.95 -4.09
CA TYR A 125 3.27 16.61 -2.91
C TYR A 125 4.06 17.87 -2.51
N LEU A 126 5.39 17.76 -2.42
CA LEU A 126 6.24 18.90 -2.06
C LEU A 126 6.17 20.00 -3.13
N TRP A 127 6.15 19.63 -4.40
CA TRP A 127 6.02 20.55 -5.52
C TRP A 127 4.71 21.36 -5.45
N ASP A 128 3.59 20.65 -5.32
CA ASP A 128 2.24 21.23 -5.34
C ASP A 128 1.95 22.08 -4.09
N ASN A 129 2.68 21.85 -2.99
CA ASN A 129 2.58 22.62 -1.75
C ASN A 129 3.68 23.69 -1.60
N ASN A 130 4.34 24.07 -2.70
CA ASN A 130 5.39 25.09 -2.74
C ASN A 130 6.59 24.83 -1.80
N ARG A 131 6.89 23.56 -1.53
CA ARG A 131 8.01 23.09 -0.71
C ARG A 131 9.13 22.49 -1.57
N LYS A 132 9.45 23.15 -2.69
CA LYS A 132 10.39 22.62 -3.70
C LYS A 132 11.82 22.48 -3.16
N ASP A 133 12.21 23.32 -2.21
CA ASP A 133 13.53 23.28 -1.57
C ASP A 133 13.75 22.02 -0.72
N ASP A 134 12.67 21.33 -0.33
CA ASP A 134 12.74 20.08 0.44
C ASP A 134 12.89 18.84 -0.45
N ILE A 135 12.87 19.00 -1.78
CA ILE A 135 12.99 17.89 -2.72
C ILE A 135 14.47 17.54 -2.89
N GLY A 136 14.85 16.35 -2.45
CA GLY A 136 16.19 15.82 -2.61
C GLY A 136 16.34 14.40 -2.10
N PHE A 137 17.23 13.63 -2.73
CA PHE A 137 17.48 12.22 -2.40
C PHE A 137 18.96 11.91 -2.56
N ASN A 138 19.44 10.95 -1.78
CA ASN A 138 20.77 10.39 -1.97
C ASN A 138 20.77 9.41 -3.14
N PHE A 139 21.80 9.47 -3.97
CA PHE A 139 22.15 8.35 -4.82
C PHE A 139 22.55 7.14 -3.97
N THR A 140 22.58 5.95 -4.56
CA THR A 140 23.02 4.72 -3.89
C THR A 140 24.46 4.82 -3.37
N SER A 141 25.29 5.64 -4.02
CA SER A 141 26.65 6.00 -3.57
C SER A 141 26.69 6.97 -2.38
N GLY A 142 25.54 7.42 -1.86
CA GLY A 142 25.43 8.32 -0.72
C GLY A 142 25.50 9.82 -1.05
N HIS A 143 25.71 10.19 -2.31
CA HIS A 143 25.81 11.59 -2.72
C HIS A 143 24.41 12.22 -2.82
N TYR A 144 24.20 13.33 -2.11
CA TYR A 144 22.91 14.02 -2.08
C TYR A 144 22.67 14.84 -3.34
N CYS A 145 21.53 14.63 -4.00
CA CYS A 145 21.10 15.38 -5.18
C CYS A 145 19.78 16.10 -4.88
N SER A 146 19.85 17.42 -4.65
CA SER A 146 18.65 18.25 -4.44
C SER A 146 18.09 18.79 -5.75
N TRP A 147 16.77 18.95 -5.79
CA TRP A 147 16.08 19.65 -6.86
C TRP A 147 16.62 21.06 -7.04
N LYS A 148 16.82 21.80 -5.94
CA LYS A 148 17.32 23.18 -5.96
C LYS A 148 18.62 23.31 -6.76
N LYS A 149 19.63 22.48 -6.46
CA LYS A 149 20.91 22.50 -7.18
C LYS A 149 20.74 22.05 -8.63
N TYR A 150 19.90 21.05 -8.89
CA TYR A 150 19.61 20.63 -10.25
C TYR A 150 18.95 21.75 -11.07
N ALA A 151 17.98 22.47 -10.50
CA ALA A 151 17.31 23.59 -11.14
C ALA A 151 18.25 24.78 -11.37
N GLU A 152 19.21 25.02 -10.48
CA GLU A 152 20.30 26.01 -10.64
C GLU A 152 21.32 25.65 -11.75
N GLY A 153 21.18 24.49 -12.41
CA GLY A 153 22.01 24.07 -13.53
C GLY A 153 23.12 23.06 -13.20
N TYR A 154 23.19 22.57 -11.96
CA TYR A 154 24.17 21.54 -11.57
C TYR A 154 23.74 20.16 -12.08
N ARG A 155 24.68 19.40 -12.62
CA ARG A 155 24.47 18.01 -13.07
C ARG A 155 25.53 17.10 -12.47
N PRO A 156 25.17 15.83 -12.16
CA PRO A 156 26.14 14.88 -11.66
C PRO A 156 27.12 14.49 -12.78
N LYS A 157 28.41 14.51 -12.45
CA LYS A 157 29.49 13.87 -13.20
C LYS A 157 29.95 12.66 -12.40
N ILE A 158 29.76 11.48 -12.98
CA ILE A 158 29.96 10.20 -12.31
C ILE A 158 31.23 9.54 -12.84
N LYS A 159 32.10 9.11 -11.92
CA LYS A 159 33.29 8.31 -12.21
C LYS A 159 33.38 7.16 -11.20
N GLY A 160 32.94 5.97 -11.59
CA GLY A 160 32.77 4.85 -10.66
C GLY A 160 31.77 5.21 -9.56
N ASN A 161 32.14 5.02 -8.29
CA ASN A 161 31.30 5.34 -7.14
C ASN A 161 31.38 6.81 -6.67
N GLN A 162 32.21 7.64 -7.31
CA GLN A 162 32.34 9.05 -6.97
C GLN A 162 31.42 9.91 -7.84
N VAL A 163 30.74 10.87 -7.21
CA VAL A 163 29.83 11.79 -7.88
C VAL A 163 30.20 13.21 -7.51
N THR A 164 30.47 14.03 -8.52
CA THR A 164 30.66 15.48 -8.35
C THR A 164 29.54 16.21 -9.06
N PHE A 165 29.15 17.38 -8.58
CA PHE A 165 28.11 18.19 -9.21
C PHE A 165 28.75 19.41 -9.87
N LEU A 166 28.64 19.51 -11.19
CA LEU A 166 29.20 20.61 -11.97
C LEU A 166 28.07 21.41 -12.60
N LYS A 167 28.20 22.73 -12.63
CA LYS A 167 27.23 23.59 -13.33
C LYS A 167 27.48 23.49 -14.83
N THR A 168 26.64 22.72 -15.52
CA THR A 168 26.77 22.44 -16.97
C THR A 168 25.50 22.75 -17.75
N ALA A 169 24.43 23.17 -17.09
CA ALA A 169 23.19 23.61 -17.71
C ALA A 169 22.81 25.01 -17.23
N SER A 170 21.97 25.69 -18.00
CA SER A 170 21.32 26.93 -17.57
C SER A 170 20.28 26.65 -16.48
N GLU A 171 19.98 27.68 -15.70
CA GLU A 171 18.95 27.64 -14.67
C GLU A 171 17.58 27.36 -15.28
N ASN A 172 16.82 26.43 -14.69
CA ASN A 172 15.51 26.02 -15.17
C ASN A 172 14.67 25.42 -14.04
N HIS A 173 13.69 26.19 -13.55
CA HIS A 173 12.76 25.78 -12.49
C HIS A 173 11.42 25.25 -13.01
N SER A 174 11.33 24.89 -14.30
CA SER A 174 10.08 24.42 -14.90
C SER A 174 9.67 23.04 -14.38
N LYS A 175 8.36 22.76 -14.44
CA LYS A 175 7.81 21.43 -14.09
C LYS A 175 8.33 20.34 -15.03
N GLU A 176 8.61 20.66 -16.29
CA GLU A 176 9.24 19.72 -17.22
C GLU A 176 10.65 19.34 -16.74
N ASN A 177 11.45 20.32 -16.31
CA ASN A 177 12.79 20.05 -15.79
C ASN A 177 12.75 19.28 -14.46
N PHE A 178 11.70 19.45 -13.66
CA PHE A 178 11.45 18.65 -12.46
C PHE A 178 11.25 17.16 -12.78
N TYR A 179 10.52 16.81 -13.84
CA TYR A 179 10.42 15.40 -14.25
C TYR A 179 11.72 14.86 -14.85
N LYS A 180 12.56 15.70 -15.48
CA LYS A 180 13.94 15.31 -15.87
C LYS A 180 14.82 15.04 -14.64
N TYR A 181 14.68 15.84 -13.60
CA TYR A 181 15.30 15.58 -12.30
C TYR A 181 14.83 14.26 -11.70
N LEU A 182 13.52 13.98 -11.68
CA LEU A 182 13.03 12.69 -11.17
C LEU A 182 13.56 11.50 -11.96
N ASN A 183 13.65 11.58 -13.29
CA ASN A 183 14.28 10.53 -14.10
C ASN A 183 15.75 10.32 -13.71
N LEU A 184 16.50 11.38 -13.41
CA LEU A 184 17.85 11.27 -12.88
C LEU A 184 17.87 10.55 -11.53
N ILE A 185 16.95 10.87 -10.63
CA ILE A 185 16.83 10.18 -9.32
C ILE A 185 16.52 8.70 -9.53
N TYR A 186 15.60 8.33 -10.43
CA TYR A 186 15.26 6.93 -10.70
C TYR A 186 16.45 6.11 -11.23
N MET A 187 17.43 6.75 -11.86
CA MET A 187 18.64 6.07 -12.36
C MET A 187 19.66 5.76 -11.26
N TYR A 188 19.75 6.60 -10.23
CA TYR A 188 20.85 6.54 -9.26
C TYR A 188 20.40 6.28 -7.82
N SER A 189 19.13 6.47 -7.52
CA SER A 189 18.47 6.16 -6.25
C SER A 189 17.52 4.98 -6.43
N GLY A 190 16.99 4.49 -5.31
CA GLY A 190 16.12 3.33 -5.25
C GLY A 190 15.97 2.83 -3.82
N THR A 191 15.42 1.63 -3.64
CA THR A 191 15.10 1.09 -2.30
C THR A 191 16.30 1.05 -1.35
N LEU A 192 17.49 0.71 -1.84
CA LEU A 192 18.71 0.70 -1.02
C LEU A 192 19.10 2.11 -0.56
N SER A 193 19.04 3.11 -1.44
CA SER A 193 19.33 4.50 -1.07
C SER A 193 18.35 5.03 -0.01
N LEU A 194 17.03 4.82 -0.18
CA LEU A 194 16.01 5.19 0.79
C LEU A 194 16.23 4.45 2.13
N TYR A 195 16.59 3.17 2.08
CA TYR A 195 16.92 2.42 3.28
C TYR A 195 18.13 3.03 4.00
N ASN A 196 19.16 3.48 3.30
CA ASN A 196 20.34 4.03 3.97
C ASN A 196 20.13 5.46 4.49
N GLU A 197 19.39 6.30 3.76
CA GLU A 197 19.29 7.73 4.06
C GLU A 197 18.17 8.12 5.03
N LEU A 198 17.10 7.32 5.10
CA LEU A 198 15.90 7.68 5.85
C LEU A 198 15.94 7.20 7.30
N PRO A 199 15.44 8.01 8.25
CA PRO A 199 15.35 7.62 9.66
C PRO A 199 14.53 6.35 9.85
N LYS A 200 15.01 5.47 10.73
CA LYS A 200 14.36 4.21 11.09
C LYS A 200 13.25 4.43 12.11
N ILE A 201 12.16 3.68 11.98
CA ILE A 201 11.09 3.65 12.97
C ILE A 201 11.20 2.36 13.76
N GLU A 202 11.66 2.49 15.00
CA GLU A 202 11.94 1.33 15.86
C GLU A 202 10.70 0.81 16.59
N ASN A 203 9.63 1.61 16.69
CA ASN A 203 8.37 1.25 17.33
C ASN A 203 7.22 1.25 16.32
N ALA A 204 6.66 0.08 16.01
CA ALA A 204 5.56 -0.06 15.06
C ALA A 204 4.27 0.66 15.49
N LYS A 205 4.08 0.98 16.78
CA LYS A 205 2.93 1.79 17.25
C LYS A 205 3.03 3.26 16.82
N ALA A 206 4.24 3.73 16.52
CA ALA A 206 4.50 5.10 16.06
C ALA A 206 4.36 5.27 14.54
N LEU A 207 4.00 4.18 13.83
CA LEU A 207 3.71 4.22 12.41
C LEU A 207 2.51 5.12 12.13
N LYS A 208 2.58 5.78 10.97
CA LYS A 208 1.66 6.81 10.54
C LYS A 208 1.62 6.85 9.00
N ILE A 209 0.63 7.54 8.43
CA ILE A 209 0.54 7.68 6.97
C ILE A 209 1.82 8.33 6.40
N GLY A 210 2.31 7.81 5.28
CA GLY A 210 3.56 8.21 4.63
C GLY A 210 4.81 7.43 5.08
N ASP A 211 4.70 6.61 6.13
CA ASP A 211 5.77 5.69 6.50
C ASP A 211 5.83 4.51 5.53
N MET A 212 7.00 3.89 5.45
CA MET A 212 7.27 2.85 4.46
C MET A 212 7.77 1.57 5.12
N LEU A 213 7.19 0.44 4.72
CA LEU A 213 7.73 -0.89 5.00
C LEU A 213 8.77 -1.20 3.92
N ILE A 214 9.99 -1.51 4.33
CA ILE A 214 11.15 -1.52 3.44
C ILE A 214 12.09 -2.70 3.69
N LYS A 215 12.60 -3.27 2.60
CA LYS A 215 13.77 -4.15 2.58
C LYS A 215 14.80 -3.53 1.63
N GLY A 216 15.87 -2.96 2.19
CA GLY A 216 17.00 -2.46 1.40
C GLY A 216 17.73 -3.60 0.65
N GLY A 217 18.45 -3.24 -0.40
CA GLY A 217 19.27 -4.15 -1.21
C GLY A 217 18.86 -4.18 -2.68
N SER A 218 19.50 -5.06 -3.45
CA SER A 218 19.17 -5.39 -4.83
C SER A 218 19.17 -6.92 -4.98
N PRO A 219 18.01 -7.59 -4.99
CA PRO A 219 16.66 -7.02 -4.98
C PRO A 219 16.20 -6.54 -3.58
N GLY A 220 15.66 -5.32 -3.55
CA GLY A 220 14.93 -4.73 -2.43
C GLY A 220 13.44 -4.59 -2.76
N HIS A 221 12.63 -4.22 -1.77
CA HIS A 221 11.22 -3.85 -2.00
C HIS A 221 10.75 -2.81 -0.99
N ILE A 222 9.78 -1.99 -1.37
CA ILE A 222 9.22 -0.94 -0.52
C ILE A 222 7.75 -0.70 -0.85
N VAL A 223 6.96 -0.49 0.19
CA VAL A 223 5.54 -0.10 0.12
C VAL A 223 5.29 1.04 1.10
N MET A 224 4.34 1.93 0.80
CA MET A 224 4.02 3.10 1.64
C MET A 224 2.62 2.99 2.24
N ILE A 225 2.50 3.43 3.50
CA ILE A 225 1.22 3.59 4.19
C ILE A 225 0.46 4.79 3.61
N CYS A 226 -0.77 4.59 3.15
CA CYS A 226 -1.63 5.65 2.59
C CYS A 226 -2.91 5.92 3.38
N ASP A 227 -3.34 5.03 4.26
CA ASP A 227 -4.41 5.28 5.22
C ASP A 227 -4.08 4.54 6.52
N GLU A 228 -4.63 5.01 7.64
CA GLU A 228 -4.58 4.33 8.92
C GLU A 228 -5.90 4.52 9.69
N VAL A 229 -6.23 3.49 10.47
CA VAL A 229 -7.35 3.48 11.41
C VAL A 229 -6.89 2.91 12.74
N GLU A 230 -7.54 3.32 13.82
CA GLU A 230 -7.23 2.93 15.18
C GLU A 230 -8.52 2.55 15.93
N ASN A 231 -8.44 1.56 16.81
CA ASN A 231 -9.56 1.17 17.68
C ASN A 231 -9.38 1.72 19.11
N SER A 232 -10.36 1.47 19.99
CA SER A 232 -10.31 1.95 21.38
C SER A 232 -9.18 1.36 22.24
N LYS A 233 -8.51 0.30 21.77
CA LYS A 233 -7.34 -0.32 22.43
C LYS A 233 -6.01 0.23 21.91
N GLY A 234 -6.03 1.18 20.98
CA GLY A 234 -4.83 1.71 20.32
C GLY A 234 -4.22 0.74 19.29
N GLU A 235 -4.99 -0.26 18.83
CA GLU A 235 -4.54 -1.15 17.76
C GLU A 235 -4.79 -0.45 16.43
N LYS A 236 -3.76 -0.43 15.58
CA LYS A 236 -3.79 0.24 14.29
C LYS A 236 -3.81 -0.73 13.12
N LEU A 237 -4.54 -0.35 12.08
CA LEU A 237 -4.52 -0.99 10.77
C LEU A 237 -4.20 0.03 9.68
N TYR A 238 -3.59 -0.45 8.60
CA TYR A 238 -3.01 0.40 7.56
C TYR A 238 -3.42 -0.04 6.16
N LEU A 239 -3.61 0.93 5.26
CA LEU A 239 -3.62 0.67 3.82
C LEU A 239 -2.26 0.94 3.23
N LEU A 240 -1.88 0.13 2.25
CA LEU A 240 -0.59 0.17 1.61
C LEU A 240 -0.76 0.39 0.10
N PHE A 241 0.20 1.07 -0.51
CA PHE A 241 0.36 1.11 -1.96
C PHE A 241 1.81 0.89 -2.37
N GLN A 242 2.01 0.47 -3.61
CA GLN A 242 3.32 0.18 -4.15
C GLN A 242 3.42 0.45 -5.65
N GLY A 243 4.65 0.68 -6.11
CA GLY A 243 5.07 0.38 -7.48
C GLY A 243 5.63 -1.05 -7.57
N ASN A 244 6.21 -1.41 -8.72
CA ASN A 244 6.87 -2.71 -8.91
C ASN A 244 8.09 -2.58 -9.84
N THR A 245 8.81 -3.67 -10.03
CA THR A 245 9.91 -3.80 -11.01
C THR A 245 9.59 -4.97 -11.94
N PRO A 246 9.46 -4.77 -13.27
CA PRO A 246 9.53 -3.51 -14.03
C PRO A 246 8.44 -2.48 -13.67
N ALA A 247 8.54 -1.27 -14.23
CA ALA A 247 7.57 -0.19 -13.99
C ALA A 247 6.16 -0.60 -14.45
N GLN A 248 5.18 -0.30 -13.61
CA GLN A 248 3.77 -0.61 -13.83
C GLN A 248 2.90 0.38 -13.05
N SER A 249 1.57 0.27 -13.19
CA SER A 249 0.61 1.06 -12.43
C SER A 249 0.91 1.03 -10.92
N VAL A 250 0.97 2.20 -10.30
CA VAL A 250 1.00 2.34 -8.84
C VAL A 250 -0.37 1.94 -8.31
N HIS A 251 -0.42 1.05 -7.31
CA HIS A 251 -1.68 0.44 -6.89
C HIS A 251 -1.78 0.22 -5.39
N LEU A 252 -3.01 0.24 -4.88
CA LEU A 252 -3.38 -0.18 -3.53
C LEU A 252 -3.28 -1.70 -3.44
N VAL A 253 -2.48 -2.20 -2.50
CA VAL A 253 -2.28 -3.65 -2.33
C VAL A 253 -3.37 -4.26 -1.45
N LYS A 254 -3.74 -5.49 -1.78
CA LYS A 254 -4.76 -6.27 -1.07
C LYS A 254 -4.12 -7.18 -0.02
N ASN A 255 -4.59 -7.12 1.22
CA ASN A 255 -4.24 -8.13 2.21
C ASN A 255 -4.90 -9.47 1.87
N LEU A 256 -4.09 -10.44 1.44
CA LEU A 256 -4.54 -11.78 1.05
C LEU A 256 -4.56 -12.77 2.22
N GLU A 257 -3.86 -12.47 3.31
CA GLU A 257 -3.69 -13.37 4.46
C GLU A 257 -4.82 -13.21 5.50
N HIS A 258 -5.41 -12.02 5.58
CA HIS A 258 -6.44 -11.70 6.57
C HIS A 258 -7.73 -11.18 5.91
N SER A 259 -8.56 -12.11 5.43
CA SER A 259 -9.79 -11.80 4.70
C SER A 259 -10.80 -10.97 5.50
N ASN A 260 -10.84 -11.13 6.82
CA ASN A 260 -11.77 -10.44 7.73
C ASN A 260 -11.49 -8.93 7.87
N ILE A 261 -10.27 -8.48 7.60
CA ILE A 261 -9.88 -7.06 7.63
C ILE A 261 -9.40 -6.56 6.28
N SER A 262 -9.36 -7.40 5.25
CA SER A 262 -8.87 -7.04 3.92
C SER A 262 -9.65 -5.84 3.36
N PRO A 263 -8.97 -4.81 2.81
CA PRO A 263 -7.56 -4.78 2.41
C PRO A 263 -6.58 -4.27 3.48
N TRP A 264 -7.03 -4.05 4.71
CA TRP A 264 -6.20 -3.47 5.76
C TRP A 264 -5.13 -4.44 6.28
N TYR A 265 -3.97 -3.89 6.66
CA TYR A 265 -2.83 -4.63 7.21
C TYR A 265 -2.60 -4.25 8.67
N GLN A 266 -2.28 -5.25 9.49
CA GLN A 266 -1.65 -5.00 10.79
C GLN A 266 -0.14 -5.06 10.62
N LEU A 267 0.55 -3.99 10.98
CA LEU A 267 2.02 -3.91 10.86
C LEU A 267 2.67 -4.06 12.24
N LYS A 268 3.65 -4.96 12.31
CA LYS A 268 4.54 -5.15 13.47
C LYS A 268 5.97 -5.10 12.98
N LYS A 269 6.94 -4.82 13.86
CA LYS A 269 8.37 -4.78 13.52
C LYS A 269 9.02 -6.13 13.74
N GLY A 270 10.01 -6.46 12.89
CA GLY A 270 10.85 -7.63 13.05
C GLY A 270 10.15 -8.96 12.72
N VAL A 271 8.95 -8.92 12.15
CA VAL A 271 8.17 -10.11 11.81
C VAL A 271 8.03 -10.27 10.30
N ARG A 272 7.64 -11.47 9.88
CA ARG A 272 7.26 -11.72 8.48
C ARG A 272 5.95 -11.01 8.15
N ILE A 273 5.92 -10.24 7.07
CA ILE A 273 4.70 -9.56 6.56
C ILE A 273 4.56 -9.86 5.05
N PRO A 274 3.61 -10.72 4.65
CA PRO A 274 3.21 -10.86 3.26
C PRO A 274 2.43 -9.63 2.79
N VAL A 275 2.80 -9.09 1.63
CA VAL A 275 2.17 -7.93 0.99
C VAL A 275 1.99 -8.24 -0.50
N SER A 276 0.77 -8.63 -0.89
CA SER A 276 0.44 -9.01 -2.26
C SER A 276 1.38 -10.10 -2.80
N ASN A 277 2.19 -9.79 -3.81
CA ASN A 277 3.14 -10.70 -4.46
C ASN A 277 4.51 -10.76 -3.77
N TYR A 278 4.73 -10.02 -2.69
CA TYR A 278 6.02 -9.94 -2.00
C TYR A 278 5.90 -10.29 -0.52
N THR A 279 6.92 -10.94 0.07
CA THR A 279 6.98 -11.18 1.51
C THR A 279 8.20 -10.50 2.12
N PHE A 280 7.97 -9.59 3.06
CA PHE A 280 9.02 -9.04 3.91
C PHE A 280 9.34 -10.06 5.00
N GLY A 281 10.50 -10.72 4.94
CA GLY A 281 10.90 -11.74 5.92
C GLY A 281 11.10 -11.20 7.34
N SER A 282 11.57 -9.96 7.46
CA SER A 282 11.65 -9.22 8.72
C SER A 282 11.33 -7.75 8.44
N SER A 283 10.18 -7.30 8.93
CA SER A 283 9.66 -5.97 8.67
C SER A 283 10.51 -4.87 9.31
N LYS A 284 10.91 -3.90 8.48
CA LYS A 284 11.62 -2.68 8.88
C LYS A 284 10.90 -1.47 8.30
N PHE A 285 10.96 -0.35 9.01
CA PHE A 285 10.20 0.84 8.64
C PHE A 285 11.07 2.09 8.57
N VAL A 286 10.76 2.96 7.62
CA VAL A 286 11.42 4.26 7.42
C VAL A 286 10.41 5.37 7.18
N ARG A 287 10.83 6.63 7.41
CA ARG A 287 10.00 7.84 7.22
C ARG A 287 10.76 8.86 6.38
N PHE A 288 10.08 9.57 5.48
CA PHE A 288 10.67 10.75 4.83
C PHE A 288 11.05 11.83 5.85
N LYS A 289 12.13 12.56 5.58
CA LYS A 289 12.53 13.73 6.36
C LYS A 289 11.53 14.88 6.16
#